data_AF-A0A537NLU5-F1
#
_entry.id   AF-A0A537NLU5-F1
#
_cell.length_a   1.000
_cell.length_b   1.000
_cell.length_c   1.000
_cell.angle_alpha   90.00
_cell.angle_beta   90.00
_cell.angle_gamma   90.00
#
_symmetry.space_group_name_H-M   'P 1'
#
loop_
_entity.id
_entity.type
_entity.pdbx_description
1 polymer ?
#
loop_
_entity_poly.entity_id
_entity_poly.type
_entity_poly.pdbx_seq_one_letter_code
_entity_poly.pdbx_strand_id
1 'polypeptide(L)'
;MARIMIVSAVIVGALLAASTVRAQTLPPGEGRELIATACSQCHTLAVIMAGRDGPVGWKRHVYNMVLRGAQLRPPEAQTAIDYLIANFGPGAPIPSSASLPSGAGKELVETRCAVCHSLDRVTIVKREKRDWENIVAAMYDRWGVNAPAEAQAINAYLAAQFGR
;
A
#
# COMPACT_ATOMS: atom_id res chain seq x y z
N MET A 1 44.85 26.60 54.48
CA MET A 1 43.42 26.35 54.20
C MET A 1 43.16 26.80 52.76
N ALA A 2 43.03 25.88 51.81
CA ALA A 2 42.62 26.21 50.45
C ALA A 2 41.87 24.98 49.89
N ARG A 3 40.54 25.09 49.81
CA ARG A 3 39.67 24.06 49.23
C ARG A 3 39.55 24.35 47.74
N ILE A 4 40.18 23.54 46.91
CA ILE A 4 40.01 23.56 45.45
C ILE A 4 38.64 22.96 45.13
N MET A 5 37.72 23.77 44.64
CA MET A 5 36.44 23.29 44.10
C MET A 5 36.64 22.89 42.63
N ILE A 6 36.44 21.62 42.33
CA ILE A 6 36.38 21.10 40.96
C ILE A 6 34.93 21.21 40.49
N VAL A 7 34.67 22.08 39.50
CA VAL A 7 33.37 22.19 38.83
C VAL A 7 33.37 21.22 37.66
N SER A 8 32.71 20.07 37.83
CA SER A 8 32.46 19.12 36.74
C SER A 8 31.31 19.61 35.87
N ALA A 9 31.61 20.05 34.65
CA ALA A 9 30.60 20.35 33.64
C ALA A 9 30.11 19.05 32.98
N VAL A 10 28.90 18.63 33.31
CA VAL A 10 28.22 17.51 32.64
C VAL A 10 27.54 18.05 31.39
N ILE A 11 28.14 17.83 30.23
CA ILE A 11 27.52 18.11 28.93
C ILE A 11 26.62 16.91 28.59
N VAL A 12 25.32 17.03 28.87
CA VAL A 12 24.31 16.08 28.39
C VAL A 12 23.97 16.45 26.94
N GLY A 13 24.64 15.80 25.98
CA GLY A 13 24.28 15.88 24.57
C GLY A 13 23.00 15.07 24.31
N ALA A 14 21.88 15.75 24.15
CA ALA A 14 20.63 15.13 23.71
C ALA A 14 20.71 14.79 22.21
N LEU A 15 20.98 13.53 21.89
CA LEU A 15 20.82 12.97 20.54
C LEU A 15 19.32 12.86 20.22
N LEU A 16 18.77 13.89 19.58
CA LEU A 16 17.48 13.84 18.91
C LEU A 16 17.60 12.94 17.67
N ALA A 17 17.22 11.67 17.81
CA ALA A 17 16.97 10.82 16.66
C ALA A 17 15.78 11.39 15.87
N ALA A 18 16.05 12.05 14.75
CA ALA A 18 15.02 12.50 13.82
C ALA A 18 14.41 11.25 13.15
N SER A 19 13.24 10.84 13.62
CA SER A 19 12.43 9.83 12.94
C SER A 19 12.00 10.38 11.58
N THR A 20 12.64 9.93 10.50
CA THR A 20 12.18 10.24 9.14
C THR A 20 10.86 9.52 8.91
N VAL A 21 9.74 10.22 9.12
CA VAL A 21 8.44 9.78 8.63
C VAL A 21 8.56 9.73 7.11
N ARG A 22 8.56 8.53 6.53
CA ARG A 22 8.51 8.38 5.07
C ARG A 22 7.16 8.91 4.62
N ALA A 23 7.16 10.12 4.04
CA ALA A 23 5.97 10.69 3.44
C ALA A 23 5.42 9.68 2.42
N GLN A 24 4.14 9.33 2.56
CA GLN A 24 3.43 8.54 1.56
C GLN A 24 3.28 9.43 0.32
N THR A 25 4.22 9.34 -0.61
CA THR A 25 4.27 10.27 -1.74
C THR A 25 3.24 9.83 -2.78
N LEU A 26 2.18 10.64 -2.93
CA LEU A 26 1.28 10.59 -4.07
C LEU A 26 2.05 10.76 -5.39
N PRO A 27 1.77 9.96 -6.45
CA PRO A 27 2.40 10.10 -7.75
C PRO A 27 2.29 11.52 -8.33
N PRO A 28 3.31 12.04 -9.03
CA PRO A 28 3.23 13.36 -9.65
C PRO A 28 2.10 13.40 -10.70
N GLY A 29 1.44 14.56 -10.83
CA GLY A 29 0.39 14.75 -11.84
C GLY A 29 -0.59 15.86 -11.48
N GLU A 30 -1.38 16.28 -12.48
CA GLU A 30 -2.50 17.19 -12.27
C GLU A 30 -3.51 16.58 -11.29
N GLY A 31 -3.89 17.31 -10.24
CA GLY A 31 -4.77 16.81 -9.18
C GLY A 31 -4.04 16.20 -7.98
N ARG A 32 -2.71 16.00 -8.02
CA ARG A 32 -1.93 15.51 -6.86
C ARG A 32 -2.16 16.36 -5.61
N GLU A 33 -1.99 17.68 -5.71
CA GLU A 33 -2.16 18.59 -4.56
C GLU A 33 -3.63 18.68 -4.12
N LEU A 34 -4.57 18.57 -5.05
CA LEU A 34 -5.98 18.50 -4.72
C LEU A 34 -6.30 17.27 -3.87
N ILE A 35 -5.80 16.08 -4.25
CA ILE A 35 -5.96 14.87 -3.42
C ILE A 35 -5.25 15.04 -2.08
N ALA A 36 -4.02 15.57 -2.09
CA ALA A 36 -3.22 15.77 -0.88
C ALA A 36 -3.92 16.66 0.15
N THR A 37 -4.70 17.66 -0.30
CA THR A 37 -5.33 18.66 0.57
C THR A 37 -6.79 18.37 0.87
N ALA A 38 -7.58 17.93 -0.11
CA ALA A 38 -9.01 17.69 0.07
C ALA A 38 -9.29 16.35 0.76
N CYS A 39 -8.51 15.31 0.45
CA CYS A 39 -8.80 13.94 0.90
C CYS A 39 -8.12 13.59 2.24
N SER A 40 -7.13 14.36 2.69
CA SER A 40 -6.44 14.12 3.97
C SER A 40 -7.13 14.76 5.17
N GLN A 41 -8.22 15.49 4.97
CA GLN A 41 -8.90 16.24 6.04
C GLN A 41 -9.60 15.31 7.04
N CYS A 42 -10.06 14.14 6.60
CA CYS A 42 -10.87 13.22 7.42
C CYS A 42 -10.22 11.83 7.61
N HIS A 43 -9.37 11.38 6.70
CA HIS A 43 -8.71 10.08 6.78
C HIS A 43 -7.32 10.12 6.13
N THR A 44 -6.50 9.11 6.41
CA THR A 44 -5.17 9.00 5.78
C THR A 44 -5.30 8.75 4.28
N LEU A 45 -4.27 9.14 3.50
CA LEU A 45 -4.22 8.85 2.06
C LEU A 45 -3.91 7.38 1.76
N ALA A 46 -3.47 6.60 2.76
CA ALA A 46 -3.13 5.19 2.60
C ALA A 46 -4.28 4.37 2.01
N VAL A 47 -5.53 4.66 2.40
CA VAL A 47 -6.71 3.96 1.86
C VAL A 47 -6.95 4.25 0.38
N ILE A 48 -6.63 5.46 -0.08
CA ILE A 48 -6.71 5.85 -1.49
C ILE A 48 -5.58 5.17 -2.27
N MET A 49 -4.35 5.25 -1.76
CA MET A 49 -3.17 4.69 -2.40
C MET A 49 -3.21 3.16 -2.52
N ALA A 50 -3.96 2.49 -1.64
CA ALA A 50 -4.21 1.06 -1.68
C ALA A 50 -5.31 0.64 -2.67
N GLY A 51 -6.15 1.57 -3.14
CA GLY A 51 -7.23 1.28 -4.08
C GLY A 51 -6.72 1.03 -5.51
N ARG A 52 -7.38 0.12 -6.24
CA ARG A 52 -7.12 -0.16 -7.66
C ARG A 52 -8.43 -0.22 -8.42
N ASP A 53 -9.17 0.88 -8.40
CA ASP A 53 -10.51 0.96 -8.96
C ASP A 53 -10.51 1.53 -10.39
N GLY A 54 -11.50 1.11 -11.19
CA GLY A 54 -11.72 1.69 -12.51
C GLY A 54 -12.45 3.04 -12.47
N PRO A 55 -12.71 3.66 -13.63
CA PRO A 55 -13.39 4.97 -13.72
C PRO A 55 -14.71 5.06 -12.96
N VAL A 56 -15.54 4.01 -13.05
CA VAL A 56 -16.83 3.94 -12.35
C VAL A 56 -16.62 3.86 -10.83
N GLY A 57 -15.63 3.09 -10.38
CA GLY A 57 -15.29 2.91 -8.97
C GLY A 57 -14.80 4.21 -8.33
N TRP A 58 -13.80 4.85 -8.94
CA TRP A 58 -13.25 6.10 -8.43
C TRP A 58 -14.26 7.25 -8.43
N LYS A 59 -15.06 7.37 -9.50
CA LYS A 59 -16.16 8.34 -9.54
C LYS A 59 -17.13 8.16 -8.38
N ARG A 60 -17.54 6.92 -8.11
CA ARG A 60 -18.40 6.59 -6.97
C ARG A 60 -17.74 6.96 -5.63
N HIS A 61 -16.46 6.65 -5.44
CA HIS A 61 -15.75 6.97 -4.20
C HIS A 61 -15.64 8.48 -3.95
N VAL A 62 -15.25 9.25 -4.97
CA VAL A 62 -15.14 10.72 -4.85
C VAL A 62 -16.49 11.33 -4.51
N TYR A 63 -17.56 10.94 -5.21
CA TYR A 63 -18.89 11.44 -4.88
C TYR A 63 -19.39 11.01 -3.50
N ASN A 64 -19.07 9.78 -3.06
CA ASN A 64 -19.37 9.37 -1.69
C ASN A 64 -18.64 10.24 -0.66
N MET A 65 -17.43 10.71 -0.94
CA MET A 65 -16.72 11.63 -0.05
C MET A 65 -17.34 13.03 -0.05
N VAL A 66 -17.77 13.53 -1.21
CA VAL A 66 -18.51 14.80 -1.30
C VAL A 66 -19.82 14.72 -0.51
N LEU A 67 -20.57 13.63 -0.64
CA LEU A 67 -21.78 13.38 0.16
C LEU A 67 -21.52 13.32 1.67
N ARG A 68 -20.30 12.95 2.07
CA ARG A 68 -19.86 12.92 3.47
C ARG A 68 -19.22 14.23 3.94
N GLY A 69 -19.26 15.29 3.12
CA GLY A 69 -18.81 16.63 3.49
C GLY A 69 -17.43 17.02 2.94
N ALA A 70 -16.81 16.24 2.06
CA ALA A 70 -15.60 16.69 1.38
C ALA A 70 -15.90 17.89 0.49
N GLN A 71 -15.13 18.97 0.68
CA GLN A 71 -15.33 20.24 -0.03
C GLN A 71 -14.62 20.19 -1.39
N LEU A 72 -15.32 19.73 -2.42
CA LEU A 72 -14.87 19.73 -3.81
C LEU A 72 -15.92 20.37 -4.72
N ARG A 73 -15.52 21.35 -5.53
CA ARG A 73 -16.37 21.90 -6.60
C ARG A 73 -16.48 20.89 -7.74
N PRO A 74 -17.50 20.97 -8.62
CA PRO A 74 -17.67 19.98 -9.69
C PRO A 74 -16.44 19.78 -10.60
N PRO A 75 -15.72 20.84 -11.02
CA PRO A 75 -14.49 20.65 -11.81
C PRO A 75 -13.37 19.97 -11.01
N GLU A 76 -13.22 20.30 -9.73
CA GLU A 76 -12.22 19.69 -8.85
C GLU A 76 -12.52 18.21 -8.61
N ALA A 77 -13.80 17.86 -8.41
CA ALA A 77 -14.20 16.46 -8.31
C ALA A 77 -13.82 15.68 -9.57
N GLN A 78 -13.96 16.27 -10.76
CA GLN A 78 -13.54 15.63 -12.00
C GLN A 78 -12.02 15.47 -12.07
N THR A 79 -11.24 16.51 -11.77
CA THR A 79 -9.77 16.44 -11.70
C THR A 79 -9.30 15.38 -10.71
N ALA A 80 -9.96 15.27 -9.55
CA ALA A 80 -9.66 14.22 -8.56
C ALA A 80 -9.93 12.82 -9.13
N ILE A 81 -11.07 12.62 -9.79
CA ILE A 81 -11.41 11.33 -10.42
C ILE A 81 -10.37 10.95 -11.48
N ASP A 82 -10.00 11.88 -12.36
CA ASP A 82 -9.05 11.61 -13.44
C ASP A 82 -7.66 11.28 -12.91
N TYR A 83 -7.20 12.01 -11.89
CA TYR A 83 -5.95 11.72 -11.21
C TYR A 83 -5.95 10.33 -10.56
N LEU A 84 -7.05 9.95 -9.88
CA LEU A 84 -7.17 8.65 -9.23
C LEU A 84 -7.18 7.50 -10.24
N ILE A 85 -7.86 7.68 -11.38
CA ILE A 85 -7.85 6.69 -12.46
C ILE A 85 -6.45 6.52 -13.04
N ALA A 86 -5.77 7.63 -13.34
CA ALA A 86 -4.45 7.60 -13.96
C ALA A 86 -3.39 6.94 -13.07
N ASN A 87 -3.46 7.18 -11.76
CA ASN A 87 -2.39 6.80 -10.82
C ASN A 87 -2.74 5.58 -9.96
N PHE A 88 -4.03 5.25 -9.82
CA PHE A 88 -4.53 4.17 -8.99
C PHE A 88 -5.63 3.36 -9.70
N GLY A 89 -5.61 3.34 -11.03
CA GLY A 89 -6.45 2.48 -11.86
C GLY A 89 -6.04 1.00 -11.82
N PRO A 90 -6.81 0.10 -12.46
CA PRO A 90 -6.41 -1.30 -12.62
C PRO A 90 -5.08 -1.38 -13.38
N GLY A 91 -4.10 -2.10 -12.81
CA GLY A 91 -2.76 -2.22 -13.39
C GLY A 91 -1.81 -1.06 -13.12
N ALA A 92 -2.24 0.00 -12.40
CA ALA A 92 -1.32 1.02 -11.93
C ALA A 92 -0.28 0.41 -10.97
N PRO A 93 1.02 0.73 -11.12
CA PRO A 93 2.08 0.14 -10.31
C PRO A 93 1.76 0.21 -8.82
N ILE A 94 2.03 -0.88 -8.11
CA ILE A 94 1.83 -0.94 -6.66
C ILE A 94 3.20 -0.85 -6.01
N PRO A 95 3.48 0.22 -5.24
CA PRO A 95 4.70 0.28 -4.47
C PRO A 95 4.76 -0.94 -3.54
N SER A 96 5.84 -1.70 -3.66
CA SER A 96 6.11 -2.89 -2.87
C SER A 96 7.56 -2.87 -2.44
N SER A 97 7.81 -3.15 -1.17
CA SER A 97 9.17 -3.37 -0.65
C SER A 97 9.53 -4.86 -0.57
N ALA A 98 8.55 -5.73 -0.81
CA ALA A 98 8.70 -7.17 -0.73
C ALA A 98 9.74 -7.70 -1.73
N SER A 99 10.66 -8.51 -1.21
CA SER A 99 11.52 -9.39 -1.99
C SER A 99 11.10 -10.84 -1.74
N LEU A 100 10.72 -11.54 -2.79
CA LEU A 100 10.29 -12.93 -2.72
C LEU A 100 11.50 -13.89 -2.88
N PRO A 101 11.64 -14.93 -2.03
CA PRO A 101 12.66 -15.97 -2.18
C PRO A 101 12.62 -16.63 -3.55
N SER A 102 13.77 -17.04 -4.09
CA SER A 102 13.82 -17.78 -5.35
C SER A 102 13.06 -19.11 -5.25
N GLY A 103 12.31 -19.48 -6.28
CA GLY A 103 11.63 -20.76 -6.35
C GLY A 103 10.65 -20.86 -7.52
N ALA A 104 10.28 -22.09 -7.88
CA ALA A 104 9.24 -22.33 -8.87
C ALA A 104 7.92 -21.73 -8.37
N GLY A 105 7.27 -20.90 -9.19
CA GLY A 105 6.04 -20.18 -8.83
C GLY A 105 6.25 -18.74 -8.34
N LYS A 106 7.51 -18.31 -8.10
CA LYS A 106 7.82 -16.91 -7.73
C LYS A 106 7.25 -15.91 -8.73
N GLU A 107 7.53 -16.11 -10.01
CA GLU A 107 7.09 -15.20 -11.08
C GLU A 107 5.56 -15.12 -11.17
N LEU A 108 4.86 -16.23 -10.94
CA LEU A 108 3.40 -16.23 -10.87
C LEU A 108 2.90 -15.39 -9.69
N VAL A 109 3.52 -15.48 -8.51
CA VAL A 109 3.14 -14.61 -7.38
C VAL A 109 3.42 -13.15 -7.71
N GLU A 110 4.59 -12.83 -8.28
CA GLU A 110 4.97 -11.46 -8.64
C GLU A 110 4.00 -10.84 -9.65
N THR A 111 3.55 -11.61 -10.63
CA THR A 111 2.71 -11.11 -11.72
C THR A 111 1.22 -11.19 -11.43
N ARG A 112 0.75 -12.18 -10.66
CA ARG A 112 -0.68 -12.38 -10.36
C ARG A 112 -1.12 -11.66 -9.09
N CYS A 113 -0.32 -11.71 -8.03
CA CYS A 113 -0.73 -11.14 -6.73
C CYS A 113 -0.52 -9.62 -6.66
N ALA A 114 0.42 -9.07 -7.45
CA ALA A 114 0.68 -7.63 -7.49
C ALA A 114 -0.27 -6.84 -8.42
N VAL A 115 -1.24 -7.51 -9.06
CA VAL A 115 -2.23 -6.85 -9.94
C VAL A 115 -3.10 -5.87 -9.15
N CYS A 116 -3.45 -6.22 -7.91
CA CYS A 116 -4.44 -5.49 -7.12
C CYS A 116 -3.90 -4.90 -5.81
N HIS A 117 -2.91 -5.53 -5.15
CA HIS A 117 -2.30 -5.01 -3.92
C HIS A 117 -0.82 -5.40 -3.80
N SER A 118 -0.09 -4.75 -2.89
CA SER A 118 1.35 -5.00 -2.69
C SER A 118 1.60 -6.44 -2.21
N LEU A 119 2.77 -6.98 -2.57
CA LEU A 119 3.30 -8.26 -2.11
C LEU A 119 3.82 -8.21 -0.67
N ASP A 120 3.93 -7.03 -0.06
CA ASP A 120 4.32 -6.88 1.35
C ASP A 120 3.43 -7.78 2.24
N ARG A 121 2.13 -7.90 1.90
CA ARG A 121 1.16 -8.76 2.62
C ARG A 121 1.55 -10.23 2.64
N VAL A 122 2.25 -10.73 1.62
CA VAL A 122 2.74 -12.10 1.55
C VAL A 122 3.94 -12.27 2.47
N THR A 123 4.90 -11.35 2.40
CA THR A 123 6.18 -11.47 3.11
C THR A 123 6.09 -11.30 4.62
N ILE A 124 5.02 -10.67 5.13
CA ILE A 124 4.83 -10.42 6.57
C ILE A 124 4.04 -11.53 7.29
N VAL A 125 3.59 -12.57 6.58
CA VAL A 125 2.77 -13.64 7.17
C VAL A 125 3.36 -15.02 6.88
N LYS A 126 3.20 -15.93 7.85
CA LYS A 126 3.31 -17.38 7.64
C LYS A 126 1.95 -18.02 7.83
N ARG A 127 1.61 -19.01 7.00
CA ARG A 127 0.29 -19.67 7.01
C ARG A 127 0.43 -21.17 6.75
N GLU A 128 -0.57 -21.93 7.16
CA GLU A 128 -0.65 -23.34 6.77
C GLU A 128 -1.00 -23.45 5.29
N LYS A 129 -0.65 -24.60 4.68
CA LYS A 129 -0.93 -24.86 3.26
C LYS A 129 -2.40 -24.64 2.89
N ARG A 130 -3.33 -25.15 3.72
CA ARG A 130 -4.78 -24.99 3.50
C ARG A 130 -5.22 -23.53 3.53
N ASP A 131 -4.62 -22.71 4.40
CA ASP A 131 -4.95 -21.29 4.47
C ASP A 131 -4.42 -20.54 3.25
N TRP A 132 -3.24 -20.91 2.74
CA TRP A 132 -2.74 -20.38 1.46
C TRP A 132 -3.67 -20.72 0.29
N GLU A 133 -4.11 -21.98 0.19
CA GLU A 133 -5.05 -22.44 -0.84
C GLU A 133 -6.35 -21.62 -0.82
N ASN A 134 -6.90 -21.37 0.37
CA ASN A 134 -8.11 -20.54 0.54
C ASN A 134 -7.89 -19.08 0.09
N ILE A 135 -6.73 -18.49 0.43
CA ILE A 135 -6.39 -17.12 0.03
C ILE A 135 -6.29 -17.01 -1.51
N VAL A 136 -5.58 -17.95 -2.14
CA VAL A 136 -5.38 -17.95 -3.60
C VAL A 136 -6.71 -18.15 -4.33
N ALA A 137 -7.55 -19.08 -3.87
CA ALA A 137 -8.89 -19.28 -4.43
C ALA A 137 -9.73 -17.99 -4.35
N ALA A 138 -9.79 -17.35 -3.17
CA ALA A 138 -10.55 -16.11 -2.99
C ALA A 138 -10.03 -14.95 -3.87
N MET A 139 -8.72 -14.88 -4.14
CA MET A 139 -8.15 -13.88 -5.05
C MET A 139 -8.54 -14.15 -6.51
N TYR A 140 -8.48 -15.40 -6.95
CA TYR A 140 -8.86 -15.81 -8.31
C TYR A 140 -10.36 -15.61 -8.55
N ASP A 141 -11.20 -15.94 -7.57
CA ASP A 141 -12.65 -15.70 -7.61
C ASP A 141 -12.96 -14.20 -7.72
N ARG A 142 -12.29 -13.37 -6.91
CA ARG A 142 -12.44 -11.91 -6.97
C ARG A 142 -12.00 -11.34 -8.31
N TRP A 143 -10.96 -11.91 -8.92
CA TRP A 143 -10.48 -11.51 -10.24
C TRP A 143 -11.33 -12.08 -11.38
N GLY A 144 -12.14 -13.11 -11.12
CA GLY A 144 -12.90 -13.81 -12.15
C GLY A 144 -12.00 -14.65 -13.08
N VAL A 145 -10.84 -15.08 -12.60
CA VAL A 145 -9.89 -15.89 -13.37
C VAL A 145 -9.97 -17.35 -12.92
N ASN A 146 -10.05 -18.27 -13.88
CA ASN A 146 -9.96 -19.71 -13.63
C ASN A 146 -8.71 -20.28 -14.31
N ALA A 147 -7.64 -20.49 -13.54
CA ALA A 147 -6.40 -21.13 -14.01
C ALA A 147 -5.83 -22.07 -12.94
N PRO A 148 -6.32 -23.32 -12.85
CA PRO A 148 -6.00 -24.22 -11.73
C PRO A 148 -4.52 -24.64 -11.69
N ALA A 149 -3.85 -24.74 -12.83
CA ALA A 149 -2.42 -25.06 -12.90
C ALA A 149 -1.56 -23.92 -12.33
N GLU A 150 -1.89 -22.66 -12.64
CA GLU A 150 -1.20 -21.50 -12.06
C GLU A 150 -1.45 -21.44 -10.55
N ALA A 151 -2.70 -21.62 -10.11
CA ALA A 151 -3.06 -21.62 -8.70
C ALA A 151 -2.32 -22.70 -7.92
N GLN A 152 -2.16 -23.91 -8.50
CA GLN A 152 -1.39 -24.99 -7.90
C GLN A 152 0.10 -24.62 -7.73
N ALA A 153 0.71 -24.02 -8.75
CA ALA A 153 2.11 -23.58 -8.68
C ALA A 153 2.31 -22.47 -7.65
N ILE A 154 1.37 -21.52 -7.58
CA ILE A 154 1.36 -20.46 -6.56
C ILE A 154 1.23 -21.06 -5.15
N ASN A 155 0.28 -21.97 -4.93
CA ASN A 155 0.06 -22.61 -3.64
C ASN A 155 1.29 -23.39 -3.17
N ALA A 156 1.93 -24.14 -4.08
CA ALA A 156 3.15 -24.88 -3.77
C ALA A 156 4.29 -23.94 -3.34
N TYR A 157 4.47 -22.83 -4.07
CA TYR A 157 5.47 -21.83 -3.75
C TYR A 157 5.21 -21.17 -2.38
N LEU A 158 3.98 -20.71 -2.14
CA LEU A 158 3.60 -20.03 -0.90
C LEU A 158 3.74 -20.94 0.33
N ALA A 159 3.34 -22.22 0.20
CA ALA A 159 3.51 -23.19 1.28
C ALA A 159 5.00 -23.49 1.55
N ALA A 160 5.83 -23.57 0.51
CA ALA A 160 7.26 -23.85 0.67
C ALA A 160 8.03 -22.68 1.29
N GLN A 161 7.75 -21.44 0.86
CA GLN A 161 8.52 -20.27 1.26
C GLN A 161 7.93 -19.54 2.48
N PHE A 162 6.62 -19.63 2.69
CA PHE A 162 5.87 -18.91 3.72
C PHE A 162 4.97 -19.84 4.56
N GLY A 163 5.31 -21.12 4.62
CA GLY A 163 4.70 -22.10 5.53
C GLY A 163 5.06 -21.85 7.00
N ARG A 164 4.19 -22.26 7.91
CA ARG A 164 4.48 -22.42 9.35
C ARG A 164 4.36 -23.87 9.77
#